data_AF-A0A8D8AWT0-F1
#
_entry.id   AF-A0A8D8AWT0-F1
#
_cell.length_a   1.000
_cell.length_b   1.000
_cell.length_c   1.000
_cell.angle_alpha   90.00
_cell.angle_beta   90.00
_cell.angle_gamma   90.00
#
_symmetry.space_group_name_H-M   'P 1'
#
loop_
_entity.id
_entity.type
_entity.pdbx_description
1 polymer ?
#
loop_
_entity_poly.entity_id
_entity_poly.type
_entity_poly.pdbx_seq_one_letter_code
_entity_poly.pdbx_strand_id
1 'polypeptide(L)'
;LVSRAAESLNITYRGYPNAVSLESTLMNSSILAGVEFEDDLTLIDKLPEKLNVAIRFPSKLRTSMENSLPNWETRLLQYPFTPELREISLDAGGYPEYYYEGFLSVQSAISKAIIEEFNANVYLPNVYVNRFPYPPHYDDGILRVLESWLPYIMLFTF
;
A
#
# COMPACT_ATOMS: atom_id res chain seq x y z
N LEU A 1 4.00 20.22 6.83
CA LEU A 1 3.35 18.95 6.42
C LEU A 1 4.23 17.72 6.66
N VAL A 2 5.22 17.43 5.80
CA VAL A 2 5.99 16.16 5.86
C VAL A 2 6.80 15.99 7.15
N SER A 3 7.35 17.08 7.71
CA SER A 3 8.06 17.05 8.99
C SER A 3 7.18 16.52 10.13
N ARG A 4 5.96 17.04 10.25
CA ARG A 4 4.99 16.62 11.27
C ARG A 4 4.54 15.16 11.08
N ALA A 5 4.31 14.75 9.83
CA ALA A 5 4.03 13.35 9.52
C ALA A 5 5.20 12.43 9.94
N ALA A 6 6.44 12.85 9.67
CA ALA A 6 7.63 12.10 10.05
C ALA A 6 7.82 12.02 11.58
N GLU A 7 7.55 13.12 12.30
CA GLU A 7 7.53 13.15 13.77
C GLU A 7 6.51 12.15 14.34
N SER A 8 5.30 12.09 13.77
CA SER A 8 4.25 11.16 14.24
C SER A 8 4.62 9.68 14.08
N LEU A 9 5.48 9.36 13.11
CA LEU A 9 5.97 8.01 12.83
C LEU A 9 7.33 7.74 13.48
N ASN A 10 7.94 8.74 14.14
CA ASN A 10 9.29 8.70 14.68
C ASN A 10 10.34 8.31 13.63
N ILE A 11 10.28 8.93 12.45
CA ILE A 11 11.21 8.71 11.33
C ILE A 11 11.89 10.01 10.90
N THR A 12 13.04 9.88 10.24
CA THR A 12 13.75 11.03 9.64
C THR A 12 13.16 11.40 8.28
N TYR A 13 13.13 12.68 7.95
CA TYR A 13 12.73 13.17 6.64
C TYR A 13 13.87 13.95 5.96
N ARG A 14 13.82 14.04 4.63
CA ARG A 14 14.71 14.88 3.83
C ARG A 14 13.91 15.50 2.69
N GLY A 15 14.01 16.82 2.53
CA GLY A 15 13.38 17.54 1.42
C GLY A 15 14.24 17.50 0.16
N TYR A 16 13.59 17.49 -1.00
CA TYR A 16 14.23 17.56 -2.31
C TYR A 16 13.57 18.67 -3.13
N PRO A 17 14.32 19.38 -3.99
CA PRO A 17 13.79 20.53 -4.72
C PRO A 17 12.83 20.16 -5.87
N ASN A 18 12.87 18.92 -6.37
CA ASN A 18 12.02 18.48 -7.48
C ASN A 18 11.81 16.96 -7.47
N ALA A 19 10.81 16.50 -8.23
CA ALA A 19 10.47 15.09 -8.38
C ALA A 19 11.64 14.22 -8.89
N VAL A 20 12.45 14.75 -9.82
CA VAL A 20 13.56 14.02 -10.44
C VAL A 20 14.66 13.69 -9.42
N SER A 21 15.02 14.65 -8.56
CA SER A 21 16.02 14.45 -7.50
C SER A 21 15.51 13.52 -6.40
N LEU A 22 14.22 13.60 -6.06
CA LEU A 22 13.55 12.65 -5.17
C LEU A 22 13.65 11.24 -5.76
N GLU A 23 13.27 11.06 -7.02
CA GLU A 23 13.23 9.75 -7.68
C GLU A 23 14.62 9.12 -7.84
N SER A 24 15.61 9.91 -8.28
CA SER A 24 17.00 9.45 -8.33
C SER A 24 17.49 8.96 -6.96
N THR A 25 17.08 9.63 -5.88
CA THR A 25 17.48 9.22 -4.53
C THR A 25 16.71 7.97 -4.06
N LEU A 26 15.42 7.86 -4.37
CA LEU A 26 14.62 6.66 -4.09
C LEU A 26 15.18 5.41 -4.78
N MET A 27 15.73 5.54 -5.99
CA MET A 27 16.34 4.42 -6.72
C MET A 27 17.69 3.99 -6.15
N ASN A 28 18.46 4.93 -5.59
CA ASN A 28 19.85 4.70 -5.21
C ASN A 28 20.07 4.50 -3.70
N SER A 29 19.04 4.67 -2.87
CA SER A 29 19.19 4.62 -1.41
C SER A 29 18.05 3.88 -0.73
N SER A 30 18.31 3.42 0.50
CA SER A 30 17.29 2.80 1.34
C SER A 30 16.42 3.89 1.99
N ILE A 31 15.43 4.35 1.25
CA ILE A 31 14.37 5.25 1.74
C ILE A 31 13.06 4.47 1.81
N LEU A 32 12.27 4.73 2.86
CA LEU A 32 10.96 4.09 3.04
C LEU A 32 9.97 4.47 1.93
N ALA A 33 9.74 5.77 1.76
CA ALA A 33 8.84 6.32 0.76
C ALA A 33 9.19 7.79 0.46
N GLY A 34 8.87 8.23 -0.75
CA GLY A 34 8.83 9.65 -1.14
C GLY A 34 7.42 10.21 -1.03
N VAL A 35 7.33 11.50 -0.69
CA VAL A 35 6.08 12.25 -0.73
C VAL A 35 6.28 13.39 -1.70
N GLU A 36 5.44 13.45 -2.72
CA GLU A 36 5.49 14.45 -3.77
C GLU A 36 4.21 15.29 -3.76
N PHE A 37 4.41 16.57 -4.03
CA PHE A 37 3.39 17.59 -4.17
C PHE A 37 3.50 18.20 -5.57
N GLU A 38 2.43 18.83 -6.05
CA GLU A 38 2.43 19.52 -7.35
C GLU A 38 3.42 20.69 -7.37
N ASP A 39 4.07 20.92 -8.51
CA ASP A 39 5.09 21.96 -8.69
C ASP A 39 4.54 23.38 -8.44
N ASP A 40 3.23 23.58 -8.66
CA ASP A 40 2.52 24.84 -8.41
C ASP A 40 2.50 25.23 -6.91
N LEU A 41 2.85 24.30 -6.02
CA LEU A 41 2.85 24.50 -4.56
C LEU A 41 4.23 24.94 -4.02
N THR A 42 5.18 25.28 -4.88
CA THR A 42 6.55 25.67 -4.48
C THR A 42 6.66 27.07 -3.86
N LEU A 43 5.77 28.00 -4.24
CA LEU A 43 5.82 29.42 -3.85
C LEU A 43 4.54 29.90 -3.16
N ILE A 44 3.74 28.97 -2.63
CA ILE A 44 2.48 29.31 -1.96
C ILE A 44 2.68 29.60 -0.47
N ASP A 45 2.01 30.64 0.02
CA ASP A 45 1.96 30.95 1.45
C ASP A 45 0.84 30.19 2.18
N LYS A 46 -0.16 29.70 1.43
CA LYS A 46 -1.32 28.98 1.95
C LYS A 46 -1.65 27.78 1.08
N LEU A 47 -1.95 26.66 1.73
CA LEU A 47 -2.33 25.41 1.08
C LEU A 47 -3.71 25.54 0.41
N PRO A 48 -3.88 25.09 -0.85
CA PRO A 48 -5.17 25.11 -1.53
C PRO A 48 -6.14 24.09 -0.92
N GLU A 49 -7.44 24.36 -0.98
CA GLU A 49 -8.50 23.47 -0.46
C GLU A 49 -8.43 22.07 -1.06
N LYS A 50 -8.07 21.97 -2.34
CA LYS A 50 -7.79 20.70 -3.01
C LYS A 50 -6.29 20.51 -3.12
N LEU A 51 -5.77 19.50 -2.43
CA LEU A 51 -4.37 19.10 -2.47
C LEU A 51 -4.25 17.70 -3.09
N ASN A 52 -3.45 17.59 -4.15
CA ASN A 52 -3.04 16.29 -4.67
C ASN A 52 -1.67 15.94 -4.07
N VAL A 53 -1.57 14.72 -3.54
CA VAL A 53 -0.34 14.18 -2.94
C VAL A 53 -0.07 12.81 -3.53
N ALA A 54 1.15 12.59 -4.00
CA ALA A 54 1.61 11.29 -4.44
C ALA A 54 2.56 10.68 -3.39
N ILE A 55 2.24 9.47 -2.94
CA ILE A 55 3.11 8.69 -2.05
C ILE A 55 3.82 7.63 -2.91
N ARG A 56 5.14 7.78 -3.05
CA ARG A 56 5.98 6.97 -3.94
C ARG A 56 6.77 5.96 -3.12
N PHE A 57 6.45 4.68 -3.26
CA PHE A 57 7.24 3.60 -2.67
C PHE A 57 8.17 2.96 -3.73
N PRO A 58 9.32 2.40 -3.31
CA PRO A 58 10.15 1.58 -4.19
C PRO A 58 9.35 0.43 -4.78
N SER A 59 9.59 0.07 -6.05
CA SER A 59 8.78 -0.94 -6.75
C SER A 59 8.85 -2.34 -6.14
N LYS A 60 9.95 -2.67 -5.48
CA LYS A 60 10.17 -3.95 -4.80
C LYS A 60 9.70 -3.87 -3.35
N LEU A 61 8.91 -4.84 -2.93
CA LEU A 61 8.52 -4.99 -1.53
C LEU A 61 9.69 -5.49 -0.68
N ARG A 62 9.77 -5.01 0.55
CA ARG A 62 10.75 -5.39 1.57
C ARG A 62 10.33 -6.66 2.31
N THR A 63 9.03 -6.91 2.48
CA THR A 63 8.46 -8.06 3.19
C THR A 63 8.26 -9.27 2.29
N SER A 64 9.16 -9.45 1.32
CA SER A 64 9.14 -10.58 0.39
C SER A 64 9.23 -11.93 1.10
N MET A 65 8.32 -12.85 0.77
CA MET A 65 8.57 -14.29 0.96
C MET A 65 9.64 -14.76 -0.02
N GLU A 66 10.43 -15.76 0.36
CA GLU A 66 11.73 -16.14 -0.25
C GLU A 66 11.74 -16.47 -1.75
N ASN A 67 10.59 -16.62 -2.43
CA ASN A 67 10.52 -17.22 -3.77
C ASN A 67 9.75 -16.41 -4.83
N SER A 68 9.43 -15.14 -4.59
CA SER A 68 8.84 -14.24 -5.59
C SER A 68 9.60 -12.91 -5.68
N LEU A 69 9.45 -12.18 -6.79
CA LEU A 69 9.86 -10.77 -6.90
C LEU A 69 8.63 -9.91 -6.59
N PRO A 70 8.34 -9.62 -5.31
CA PRO A 70 7.08 -9.00 -4.94
C PRO A 70 7.15 -7.51 -5.26
N ASN A 71 6.07 -7.01 -5.83
CA ASN A 71 5.86 -5.63 -6.22
C ASN A 71 4.46 -5.15 -5.75
N TRP A 72 4.13 -3.89 -6.02
CA TRP A 72 2.87 -3.30 -5.54
C TRP A 72 1.63 -3.68 -6.38
N GLU A 73 1.80 -4.31 -7.54
CA GLU A 73 0.77 -4.72 -8.49
C GLU A 73 -0.31 -3.65 -8.76
N THR A 74 0.08 -2.37 -8.79
CA THR A 74 -0.84 -1.23 -8.94
C THR A 74 -1.58 -1.18 -10.28
N ARG A 75 -1.22 -2.04 -11.23
CA ARG A 75 -1.94 -2.26 -12.48
C ARG A 75 -3.26 -3.02 -12.28
N LEU A 76 -3.42 -3.74 -11.17
CA LEU A 76 -4.61 -4.52 -10.83
C LEU A 76 -5.38 -3.80 -9.73
N LEU A 77 -6.61 -3.38 -10.01
CA LEU A 77 -7.51 -2.80 -8.99
C LEU A 77 -8.18 -3.87 -8.12
N GLN A 78 -8.19 -5.11 -8.60
CA GLN A 78 -8.74 -6.25 -7.89
C GLN A 78 -7.83 -7.46 -8.07
N TYR A 79 -7.84 -8.33 -7.06
CA TYR A 79 -7.22 -9.64 -7.19
C TYR A 79 -7.95 -10.42 -8.30
N PRO A 80 -7.23 -11.16 -9.18
CA PRO A 80 -7.87 -12.00 -10.19
C PRO A 80 -8.91 -12.92 -9.57
N PHE A 81 -10.04 -13.13 -10.26
CA PHE A 81 -11.11 -13.97 -9.74
C PHE A 81 -10.59 -15.39 -9.47
N THR A 82 -10.56 -15.76 -8.19
CA THR A 82 -10.25 -17.12 -7.72
C THR A 82 -11.37 -17.54 -6.77
N PRO A 83 -11.80 -18.81 -6.81
CA PRO A 83 -12.71 -19.34 -5.79
C PRO A 83 -12.05 -19.42 -4.40
N GLU A 84 -10.73 -19.21 -4.32
CA GLU A 84 -9.97 -19.26 -3.09
C GLU A 84 -10.12 -18.00 -2.23
N LEU A 85 -10.09 -18.19 -0.92
CA LEU A 85 -9.98 -17.07 0.00
C LEU A 85 -8.55 -16.53 -0.01
N ARG A 86 -8.44 -15.21 -0.12
CA ARG A 86 -7.15 -14.52 -0.17
C ARG A 86 -6.45 -14.53 1.20
N GLU A 87 -5.35 -15.27 1.32
CA GLU A 87 -4.41 -15.13 2.45
C GLU A 87 -5.10 -15.26 3.83
N ILE A 88 -5.81 -16.37 4.04
CA ILE A 88 -6.66 -16.63 5.21
C ILE A 88 -5.91 -16.38 6.53
N SER A 89 -4.64 -16.79 6.60
CA SER A 89 -3.79 -16.67 7.78
C SER A 89 -3.29 -15.25 8.08
N LEU A 90 -3.52 -14.28 7.19
CA LEU A 90 -2.99 -12.92 7.33
C LEU A 90 -4.09 -11.89 7.54
N ASP A 91 -4.17 -11.36 8.76
CA ASP A 91 -5.13 -10.31 9.12
C ASP A 91 -4.88 -8.98 8.39
N ALA A 92 -3.65 -8.75 7.94
CA ALA A 92 -3.27 -7.58 7.13
C ALA A 92 -3.82 -7.62 5.69
N GLY A 93 -4.49 -8.70 5.28
CA GLY A 93 -5.07 -8.84 3.94
C GLY A 93 -4.13 -9.39 2.88
N GLY A 94 -2.87 -9.70 3.24
CA GLY A 94 -1.90 -10.33 2.34
C GLY A 94 -1.38 -9.44 1.22
N TYR A 95 -0.74 -10.05 0.22
CA TYR A 95 0.01 -9.34 -0.83
C TYR A 95 -0.86 -8.56 -1.83
N PRO A 96 -0.58 -7.28 -2.15
CA PRO A 96 0.54 -6.46 -1.65
C PRO A 96 0.34 -6.03 -0.18
N GLU A 97 1.38 -6.17 0.64
CA GLU A 97 1.28 -6.00 2.09
C GLU A 97 1.28 -4.52 2.53
N TYR A 98 0.24 -3.76 2.19
CA TYR A 98 0.14 -2.31 2.49
C TYR A 98 0.36 -1.95 3.98
N TYR A 99 0.03 -2.86 4.90
CA TYR A 99 0.25 -2.66 6.33
C TYR A 99 1.72 -2.86 6.70
N TYR A 100 2.31 -4.03 6.41
CA TYR A 100 3.70 -4.34 6.79
C TYR A 100 4.73 -3.56 5.97
N GLU A 101 4.37 -3.13 4.76
CA GLU A 101 5.15 -2.20 3.96
C GLU A 101 5.07 -0.75 4.46
N GLY A 102 4.22 -0.46 5.44
CA GLY A 102 4.10 0.85 6.06
C GLY A 102 3.35 1.90 5.22
N PHE A 103 2.78 1.52 4.08
CA PHE A 103 1.99 2.42 3.24
C PHE A 103 0.82 3.03 4.02
N LEU A 104 0.05 2.21 4.75
CA LEU A 104 -1.09 2.69 5.53
C LEU A 104 -0.65 3.67 6.63
N SER A 105 0.48 3.43 7.26
CA SER A 105 1.05 4.31 8.30
C SER A 105 1.47 5.65 7.72
N VAL A 106 2.19 5.65 6.60
CA VAL A 106 2.63 6.87 5.90
C VAL A 106 1.42 7.66 5.39
N GLN A 107 0.44 6.98 4.77
CA GLN A 107 -0.80 7.61 4.31
C GLN A 107 -1.55 8.27 5.47
N SER A 108 -1.75 7.54 6.58
CA SER A 108 -2.45 8.08 7.76
C SER A 108 -1.73 9.29 8.35
N ALA A 109 -0.39 9.21 8.51
CA ALA A 109 0.41 10.30 9.05
C ALA A 109 0.35 11.57 8.17
N ILE A 110 0.44 11.41 6.85
CA ILE A 110 0.33 12.53 5.90
C ILE A 110 -1.08 13.13 5.94
N SER A 111 -2.12 12.30 5.91
CA SER A 111 -3.51 12.79 5.98
C SER A 111 -3.77 13.56 7.27
N LYS A 112 -3.31 13.06 8.42
CA LYS A 112 -3.42 13.75 9.70
C LYS A 112 -2.69 15.10 9.68
N ALA A 113 -1.45 15.12 9.19
CA ALA A 113 -0.66 16.35 9.08
C ALA A 113 -1.34 17.39 8.17
N ILE A 114 -1.99 16.97 7.09
CA ILE A 114 -2.77 17.88 6.21
C ILE A 114 -3.99 18.43 6.94
N ILE A 115 -4.76 17.57 7.62
CA ILE A 115 -5.97 17.99 8.33
C ILE A 115 -5.63 19.03 9.42
N GLU A 116 -4.56 18.79 10.17
CA GLU A 116 -4.11 19.73 11.21
C GLU A 116 -3.53 21.04 10.64
N GLU A 117 -3.07 21.04 9.39
CA GLU A 117 -2.63 22.28 8.72
C GLU A 117 -3.83 23.20 8.44
N PHE A 118 -4.97 22.64 8.04
CA PHE A 118 -6.20 23.39 7.85
C PHE A 118 -6.89 23.76 9.17
N ASN A 119 -6.77 22.91 10.19
CA ASN A 119 -7.36 23.15 11.50
C ASN A 119 -6.44 22.62 12.62
N ALA A 120 -5.59 23.49 13.17
CA ALA A 120 -4.62 23.13 14.21
C ALA A 120 -5.25 22.62 15.52
N ASN A 121 -6.53 22.93 15.79
CA ASN A 121 -7.22 22.54 17.02
C ASN A 121 -8.14 21.32 16.84
N VAL A 122 -8.03 20.63 15.70
CA VAL A 122 -8.84 19.44 15.42
C VAL A 122 -8.41 18.26 16.29
N TYR A 123 -9.38 17.61 16.93
CA TYR A 123 -9.13 16.33 17.61
C TYR A 123 -9.13 15.21 16.57
N LEU A 124 -7.98 14.58 16.37
CA LEU A 124 -7.85 13.45 15.46
C LEU A 124 -8.02 12.12 16.21
N PRO A 125 -8.97 11.26 15.79
CA PRO A 125 -9.16 9.97 16.41
C PRO A 125 -8.04 8.97 16.04
N ASN A 126 -7.92 7.93 16.85
CA ASN A 126 -7.15 6.74 16.46
C ASN A 126 -7.89 6.00 15.34
N VAL A 127 -7.15 5.63 14.29
CA VAL A 127 -7.67 4.89 13.15
C VAL A 127 -7.08 3.49 13.21
N TYR A 128 -7.96 2.49 13.29
CA TYR A 128 -7.60 1.09 13.28
C TYR A 128 -8.09 0.47 11.97
N VAL A 129 -7.29 -0.42 11.40
CA VAL A 129 -7.63 -1.15 10.18
C VAL A 129 -7.73 -2.63 10.54
N ASN A 130 -8.82 -3.26 10.15
CA ASN A 130 -9.02 -4.70 10.26
C ASN A 130 -9.61 -5.23 8.96
N ARG A 131 -9.22 -6.45 8.60
CA ARG A 131 -9.82 -7.19 7.49
C ARG A 131 -11.27 -7.56 7.84
N PHE A 132 -12.15 -7.54 6.84
CA PHE A 132 -13.49 -8.09 6.99
C PHE A 132 -13.43 -9.61 7.18
N PRO A 133 -14.22 -10.18 8.11
CA PRO A 133 -14.22 -11.61 8.34
C PRO A 133 -14.68 -12.36 7.09
N TYR A 134 -14.07 -13.51 6.82
CA TYR A 134 -14.55 -14.41 5.78
C TYR A 134 -15.89 -15.04 6.20
N PRO A 135 -16.83 -15.22 5.25
CA PRO A 135 -18.01 -16.03 5.51
C PRO A 135 -17.60 -17.48 5.80
N PRO A 136 -18.51 -18.29 6.39
CA PRO A 136 -18.30 -19.73 6.48
C PRO A 136 -17.93 -20.30 5.11
N HIS A 137 -16.78 -20.96 5.03
CA HIS A 137 -16.23 -21.52 3.80
C HIS A 137 -15.80 -22.95 4.04
N TYR A 138 -15.75 -23.71 2.96
CA TYR A 138 -15.22 -25.07 2.94
C TYR A 138 -14.01 -25.08 2.01
N ASP A 139 -12.84 -25.35 2.56
CA ASP A 139 -11.61 -25.44 1.78
C ASP A 139 -11.35 -26.89 1.40
N ASP A 140 -11.78 -27.28 0.20
CA ASP A 140 -11.58 -28.62 -0.35
C ASP A 140 -10.48 -28.61 -1.42
N GLY A 141 -9.26 -28.91 -0.99
CA GLY A 141 -8.12 -29.02 -1.90
C GLY A 141 -8.28 -30.16 -2.92
N ILE A 142 -9.00 -31.24 -2.60
CA ILE A 142 -9.20 -32.37 -3.51
C ILE A 142 -10.16 -31.97 -4.61
N LEU A 143 -11.29 -31.36 -4.27
CA LEU A 143 -12.24 -30.85 -5.25
C LEU A 143 -11.56 -29.87 -6.21
N ARG A 144 -10.72 -28.97 -5.70
CA ARG A 144 -9.97 -28.00 -6.52
C ARG A 144 -9.04 -28.67 -7.54
N VAL A 145 -8.28 -29.66 -7.10
CA VAL A 145 -7.43 -30.45 -8.00
C VAL A 145 -8.30 -31.18 -9.01
N LEU A 146 -9.41 -31.79 -8.58
CA LEU A 146 -10.31 -32.49 -9.49
C LEU A 146 -10.91 -31.54 -10.52
N GLU A 147 -11.44 -30.37 -10.15
CA GLU A 147 -12.01 -29.37 -11.08
C GLU A 147 -11.01 -28.93 -12.15
N SER A 148 -9.74 -28.74 -11.77
CA SER A 148 -8.69 -28.36 -12.70
C SER A 148 -8.30 -29.51 -13.65
N TRP A 149 -8.32 -30.75 -13.15
CA TRP A 149 -7.85 -31.93 -13.92
C TRP A 149 -8.95 -32.67 -14.66
N LEU A 150 -10.22 -32.52 -14.25
CA LEU A 150 -11.37 -33.23 -14.80
C LEU A 150 -11.49 -33.11 -16.32
N PRO A 151 -11.32 -31.93 -16.94
CA PRO A 151 -11.39 -31.81 -18.41
C PRO A 151 -10.32 -32.63 -19.11
N TYR A 152 -9.12 -32.68 -18.55
CA TYR A 152 -8.01 -33.47 -19.11
C TYR A 152 -8.26 -34.96 -18.95
N ILE A 153 -8.73 -35.40 -17.77
CA ILE A 153 -9.10 -36.80 -17.54
C ILE A 153 -10.13 -37.22 -18.58
N MET A 154 -11.20 -36.45 -18.75
CA MET A 154 -12.27 -36.73 -19.71
C MET A 154 -11.75 -36.80 -21.15
N LEU A 155 -10.83 -35.90 -21.54
CA LEU A 155 -10.21 -35.88 -22.89
C LEU A 155 -9.31 -37.09 -23.16
N PHE A 156 -8.62 -37.62 -22.14
CA PHE A 156 -7.68 -38.72 -22.31
C PHE A 156 -8.31 -40.10 -22.11
N THR A 157 -9.45 -40.21 -21.43
CA THR A 157 -10.10 -41.51 -21.15
C THR A 157 -11.21 -41.89 -22.12
N PHE A 158 -11.81 -40.94 -22.84
CA PHE A 158 -12.93 -41.15 -23.77
C PHE A 158 -12.60 -40.63 -25.17
#